data_AF-A0A3M8EZP0-F1
#
_entry.id   AF-A0A3M8EZP0-F1
#
_cell.length_a   1.000
_cell.length_b   1.000
_cell.length_c   1.000
_cell.angle_alpha   90.00
_cell.angle_beta   90.00
_cell.angle_gamma   90.00
#
_symmetry.space_group_name_H-M   'P 1'
#
loop_
_entity.id
_entity.type
_entity.pdbx_description
1 polymer ?
#
loop_
_entity_poly.entity_id
_entity_poly.type
_entity_poly.pdbx_seq_one_letter_code
_entity_poly.pdbx_strand_id
1 'polypeptide(L)'
;MDNRADKNDRAITPIVAIDGSAIRRIREAKRLTQLYVASVVGVTTDTISRWENNRYPTIKRDNAEKLASSLEVPLEEILRQDPSPSEPVLEADAPLPVPPRQRFAPLVLAGGLVTLMVALVVWIVLFRLGGDSPVATRWVPAFCAPGQIVPVQVKVARGDDADGGFIVKERIPAGWRFLGANPPVTGDVGEREVKWLVPGGTGPVTISYTLVIPQTVPLKSAFAFDGEIVRADGSVTRKQATGGAARLTVDGIHWADVNSDGRIDDNEIMPAYYLTEEMKGLGPDWKTIESLWSSTGYTWNDRLKIFEVVR
;
A
#
# COMPACT_ATOMS: atom_id res chain seq x y z
N MET A 1 27.49 -55.19 4.97
CA MET A 1 27.77 -54.10 4.02
C MET A 1 26.80 -52.99 4.32
N ASP A 2 27.31 -52.01 5.09
CA ASP A 2 26.78 -50.65 5.25
C ASP A 2 26.36 -50.06 3.90
N ASN A 3 25.44 -49.10 3.79
CA ASN A 3 25.23 -47.98 4.67
C ASN A 3 23.82 -47.43 4.42
N ARG A 4 23.02 -47.30 5.49
CA ARG A 4 21.68 -46.69 5.44
C ARG A 4 21.49 -45.82 6.68
N ALA A 5 22.25 -44.73 6.75
CA ALA A 5 22.02 -43.67 7.72
C ALA A 5 22.65 -42.37 7.20
N ASP A 6 21.84 -41.56 6.50
CA ASP A 6 22.03 -40.12 6.58
C ASP A 6 20.67 -39.44 6.45
N LYS A 7 19.96 -39.41 7.59
CA LYS A 7 18.67 -38.76 7.73
C LYS A 7 18.82 -37.59 8.70
N ASN A 8 19.29 -36.48 8.15
CA ASN A 8 18.73 -35.15 8.37
C ASN A 8 18.61 -34.71 9.85
N ASP A 9 19.74 -34.39 10.47
CA ASP A 9 19.78 -33.48 11.62
C ASP A 9 19.44 -32.06 11.14
N ARG A 10 18.14 -31.72 11.14
CA ARG A 10 17.73 -30.30 11.10
C ARG A 10 18.09 -29.69 12.46
N ALA A 11 19.30 -29.16 12.56
CA ALA A 11 19.69 -28.30 13.67
C ALA A 11 18.64 -27.21 13.86
N ILE A 12 18.03 -27.14 15.04
CA ILE A 12 17.07 -26.11 15.40
C ILE A 12 17.86 -24.81 15.55
N THR A 13 17.88 -23.97 14.49
CA THR A 13 18.52 -22.66 14.58
C THR A 13 17.82 -21.83 15.66
N PRO A 14 18.53 -21.30 16.66
CA PRO A 14 17.93 -20.47 17.70
C PRO A 14 17.27 -19.22 17.11
N ILE A 15 16.15 -18.79 17.69
CA ILE A 15 15.46 -17.55 17.35
C ILE A 15 15.96 -16.45 18.31
N VAL A 16 16.26 -15.27 17.78
CA VAL A 16 16.77 -14.13 18.54
C VAL A 16 15.86 -12.91 18.38
N ALA A 17 15.81 -12.05 19.40
CA ALA A 17 15.06 -10.81 19.39
C ALA A 17 15.95 -9.64 18.92
N ILE A 18 15.52 -8.93 17.87
CA ILE A 18 16.24 -7.81 17.28
C ILE A 18 15.65 -6.46 17.72
N ASP A 19 16.49 -5.44 17.71
CA ASP A 19 16.08 -4.04 17.80
C ASP A 19 16.05 -3.41 16.39
N GLY A 20 14.86 -3.37 15.78
CA GLY A 20 14.65 -2.78 14.47
C GLY A 20 15.07 -1.30 14.38
N SER A 21 14.95 -0.56 15.48
CA SER A 21 15.31 0.86 15.52
C SER A 21 16.82 1.07 15.52
N ALA A 22 17.57 0.20 16.20
CA ALA A 22 19.02 0.16 16.15
C ALA A 22 19.51 -0.19 14.74
N ILE A 23 18.94 -1.25 14.14
CA ILE A 23 19.25 -1.68 12.76
C ILE A 23 19.08 -0.52 11.77
N ARG A 24 17.93 0.17 11.81
CA ARG A 24 17.65 1.31 10.92
C ARG A 24 18.65 2.44 11.10
N ARG A 25 18.95 2.79 12.35
CA ARG A 25 19.88 3.88 12.70
C ARG A 25 21.30 3.59 12.20
N ILE A 26 21.80 2.36 12.41
CA ILE A 26 23.12 1.93 11.95
C ILE A 26 23.18 1.98 10.42
N ARG A 27 22.15 1.44 9.75
CA ARG A 27 22.04 1.46 8.28
C ARG A 27 22.10 2.89 7.73
N GLU A 28 21.30 3.79 8.28
CA GLU A 28 21.22 5.19 7.83
C GLU A 28 22.52 5.96 8.12
N ALA A 29 23.16 5.72 9.27
CA ALA A 29 24.46 6.29 9.60
C ALA A 29 25.55 5.89 8.60
N LYS A 30 25.51 4.64 8.11
CA LYS A 30 26.40 4.12 7.07
C LYS A 30 25.95 4.44 5.64
N ARG A 31 24.86 5.20 5.46
CA ARG A 31 24.26 5.57 4.15
C ARG A 31 23.93 4.37 3.26
N LEU A 32 23.59 3.22 3.86
CA LEU A 32 23.20 2.02 3.14
C LEU A 32 21.71 2.06 2.80
N THR A 33 21.35 1.60 1.61
CA THR A 33 19.94 1.47 1.21
C THR A 33 19.38 0.15 1.76
N GLN A 34 18.06 0.09 1.98
CA GLN A 34 17.41 -1.18 2.32
C GLN A 34 17.59 -2.23 1.22
N LEU A 35 17.64 -1.81 -0.05
CA LEU A 35 17.91 -2.68 -1.19
C LEU A 35 19.28 -3.34 -1.11
N TYR A 36 20.32 -2.58 -0.75
CA TYR A 36 21.66 -3.11 -0.56
C TYR A 36 21.72 -4.12 0.60
N VAL A 37 21.15 -3.78 1.76
CA VAL A 37 21.15 -4.70 2.91
C VAL A 37 20.37 -5.98 2.59
N ALA A 38 19.23 -5.86 1.91
CA ALA A 38 18.41 -7.00 1.49
C ALA A 38 19.18 -7.96 0.56
N SER A 39 19.91 -7.42 -0.42
CA SER A 39 20.69 -8.24 -1.36
C SER A 39 21.84 -8.98 -0.68
N VAL A 40 22.56 -8.33 0.26
CA VAL A 40 23.66 -8.94 1.00
C VAL A 40 23.18 -10.02 1.98
N VAL A 41 22.05 -9.77 2.68
CA VAL A 41 21.47 -10.73 3.63
C VAL A 41 20.77 -11.90 2.92
N GLY A 42 20.35 -11.71 1.66
CA GLY A 42 19.64 -12.71 0.86
C GLY A 42 18.14 -12.77 1.16
N VAL A 43 17.53 -11.60 1.45
CA VAL A 43 16.09 -11.44 1.72
C VAL A 43 15.49 -10.33 0.86
N THR A 44 14.18 -10.13 0.91
CA THR A 44 13.53 -9.03 0.18
C THR A 44 13.64 -7.71 0.93
N THR A 45 13.54 -6.58 0.21
CA THR A 45 13.51 -5.23 0.82
C THR A 45 12.35 -5.06 1.80
N ASP A 46 11.18 -5.64 1.49
CA ASP A 46 10.03 -5.70 2.40
C ASP A 46 10.37 -6.43 3.71
N THR A 47 11.18 -7.49 3.68
CA THR A 47 11.64 -8.20 4.87
C THR A 47 12.50 -7.30 5.76
N ILE A 48 13.48 -6.59 5.17
CA ILE A 48 14.31 -5.62 5.89
C ILE A 48 13.45 -4.50 6.48
N SER A 49 12.50 -3.97 5.72
CA SER A 49 11.57 -2.94 6.18
C SER A 49 10.74 -3.41 7.39
N ARG A 50 10.26 -4.67 7.40
CA ARG A 50 9.53 -5.22 8.55
C ARG A 50 10.40 -5.38 9.80
N TRP A 51 11.66 -5.78 9.63
CA TRP A 51 12.62 -5.86 10.74
C TRP A 51 12.93 -4.48 11.31
N GLU A 52 13.26 -3.50 10.46
CA GLU A 52 13.57 -2.13 10.88
C GLU A 52 12.40 -1.43 11.59
N ASN A 53 11.16 -1.74 11.18
CA ASN A 53 9.96 -1.18 11.81
C ASN A 53 9.46 -1.99 13.01
N ASN A 54 10.24 -2.96 13.52
CA ASN A 54 9.87 -3.85 14.63
C ASN A 54 8.55 -4.62 14.42
N ARG A 55 8.11 -4.80 13.16
CA ARG A 55 6.90 -5.57 12.84
C ARG A 55 7.13 -7.08 13.05
N TYR A 56 8.37 -7.53 12.85
CA TYR A 56 8.84 -8.87 13.22
C TYR A 56 10.07 -8.74 14.12
N PRO A 57 9.86 -8.65 15.45
CA PRO A 57 10.95 -8.42 16.40
C PRO A 57 11.79 -9.67 16.68
N THR A 58 11.41 -10.83 16.13
CA THR A 58 12.12 -12.10 16.30
C THR A 58 12.47 -12.72 14.95
N ILE A 59 13.73 -13.11 14.78
CA ILE A 59 14.25 -13.71 13.55
C ILE A 59 15.18 -14.89 13.86
N LYS A 60 15.45 -15.74 12.86
CA LYS A 60 16.45 -16.81 12.99
C LYS A 60 17.84 -16.20 13.25
N ARG A 61 18.62 -16.80 14.13
CA ARG A 61 19.97 -16.33 14.46
C ARG A 61 20.86 -16.18 13.23
N ASP A 62 20.84 -17.14 12.30
CA ASP A 62 21.61 -17.06 11.05
C ASP A 62 21.29 -15.79 10.24
N ASN A 63 20.03 -15.34 10.25
CA ASN A 63 19.63 -14.11 9.57
C ASN A 63 20.10 -12.87 10.34
N ALA A 64 20.08 -12.92 11.68
CA ALA A 64 20.61 -11.85 12.52
C ALA A 64 22.12 -11.70 12.34
N GLU A 65 22.87 -12.80 12.25
CA GLU A 65 24.32 -12.79 12.01
C GLU A 65 24.66 -12.23 10.63
N LYS A 66 23.92 -12.61 9.59
CA LYS A 66 24.06 -12.01 8.24
C LYS A 66 23.73 -10.53 8.24
N LEU A 67 22.69 -10.12 8.96
CA LEU A 67 22.30 -8.72 9.08
C LEU A 67 23.38 -7.90 9.79
N ALA A 68 23.89 -8.38 10.92
CA ALA A 68 24.98 -7.76 11.66
C ALA A 68 26.25 -7.65 10.80
N SER A 69 26.58 -8.71 10.06
CA SER A 69 27.69 -8.74 9.11
C SER A 69 27.52 -7.71 7.98
N SER A 70 26.32 -7.60 7.41
CA SER A 70 26.02 -6.62 6.34
C SER A 70 26.09 -5.17 6.82
N LEU A 71 25.86 -4.95 8.11
CA LEU A 71 25.95 -3.65 8.78
C LEU A 71 27.34 -3.41 9.39
N GLU A 72 28.25 -4.40 9.30
CA GLU A 72 29.60 -4.43 9.90
C GLU A 72 29.59 -4.00 11.37
N VAL A 73 28.70 -4.61 12.15
CA VAL A 73 28.55 -4.41 13.60
C VAL A 73 28.50 -5.77 14.31
N PRO A 74 28.89 -5.84 15.59
CA PRO A 74 28.68 -7.05 16.38
C PRO A 74 27.19 -7.37 16.52
N LEU A 75 26.85 -8.66 16.63
CA LEU A 75 25.46 -9.12 16.71
C LEU A 75 24.73 -8.47 17.90
N GLU A 76 25.43 -8.30 19.02
CA GLU A 76 24.91 -7.75 20.27
C GLU A 76 24.36 -6.32 20.11
N GLU A 77 24.86 -5.55 19.14
CA GLU A 77 24.44 -4.17 18.88
C GLU A 77 23.07 -4.09 18.18
N ILE A 78 22.67 -5.16 17.50
CA ILE A 78 21.35 -5.26 16.85
C ILE A 78 20.34 -6.11 17.64
N LEU A 79 20.76 -6.72 18.74
CA LEU A 79 19.89 -7.49 19.62
C LEU A 79 19.19 -6.58 20.63
N ARG A 80 17.95 -6.95 20.98
CA ARG A 80 17.23 -6.27 22.06
C ARG A 80 17.84 -6.68 23.40
N GLN A 81 18.32 -5.69 24.16
CA GLN A 81 18.76 -5.90 25.53
C GLN A 81 17.53 -5.88 26.45
N ASP A 82 17.23 -7.01 27.09
CA ASP A 82 16.32 -7.00 28.23
C ASP A 82 17.00 -6.23 29.38
N PRO A 83 16.28 -5.40 30.15
CA PRO A 83 16.85 -4.76 31.32
C PRO A 83 17.23 -5.85 32.33
N SER A 84 18.52 -6.16 32.41
CA SER A 84 19.05 -7.09 33.39
C SER A 84 18.79 -6.51 34.80
N PRO A 85 18.18 -7.26 35.71
CA PRO A 85 17.90 -6.80 37.06
C PRO A 85 19.22 -6.63 37.79
N SER A 86 19.58 -5.38 38.09
CA SER A 86 20.79 -5.06 38.83
C SER A 86 20.72 -5.66 40.23
N GLU A 87 21.78 -6.36 40.64
CA GLU A 87 22.01 -6.87 41.99
C GLU A 87 21.93 -5.75 43.06
N PRO A 88 21.52 -6.06 44.29
CA PRO A 88 21.35 -5.07 45.35
C PRO A 88 22.71 -4.70 45.95
N VAL A 89 23.10 -3.43 45.84
CA VAL A 89 24.18 -2.86 46.65
C VAL A 89 23.58 -2.32 47.96
N LEU A 90 24.04 -2.87 49.08
CA LEU A 90 23.69 -2.47 50.44
C LEU A 90 24.21 -1.05 50.75
N GLU A 91 23.25 -0.15 50.99
CA GLU A 91 23.16 0.90 52.02
C GLU A 91 24.43 1.44 52.70
N ALA A 92 24.69 2.75 52.52
CA ALA A 92 25.31 3.62 53.54
C ALA A 92 24.92 5.10 53.31
N ASP A 93 23.80 5.47 53.94
CA ASP A 93 23.50 6.70 54.67
C ASP A 93 24.05 8.07 54.18
N ALA A 94 23.16 8.89 53.59
CA ALA A 94 23.12 10.35 53.74
C ALA A 94 21.71 10.88 53.36
N PRO A 95 21.15 11.88 54.06
CA PRO A 95 19.72 12.14 54.07
C PRO A 95 19.24 12.91 52.83
N LEU A 96 18.20 12.39 52.17
CA LEU A 96 17.45 13.11 51.14
C LEU A 96 16.27 13.90 51.74
N PRO A 97 15.90 15.04 51.13
CA PRO A 97 14.84 15.91 51.63
C PRO A 97 13.48 15.23 51.47
N VAL A 98 12.63 15.39 52.50
CA VAL A 98 11.27 14.85 52.54
C VAL A 98 10.42 15.49 51.44
N PRO A 99 9.84 14.73 50.48
CA PRO A 99 8.82 15.30 49.61
C PRO A 99 7.51 15.45 50.39
N PRO A 100 6.72 16.50 50.15
CA PRO A 100 5.44 16.67 50.83
C PRO A 100 4.48 15.56 50.38
N ARG A 101 3.90 14.86 51.35
CA ARG A 101 2.82 13.87 51.16
C ARG A 101 1.62 14.55 50.49
N GLN A 102 1.53 14.47 49.17
CA GLN A 102 0.28 14.72 48.48
C GLN A 102 -0.61 13.48 48.63
N ARG A 103 -1.64 13.63 49.46
CA ARG A 103 -2.75 12.69 49.56
C ARG A 103 -3.53 12.74 48.24
N PHE A 104 -3.16 11.90 47.28
CA PHE A 104 -4.03 11.63 46.14
C PHE A 104 -5.24 10.86 46.65
N ALA A 105 -6.38 11.53 46.65
CA ALA A 105 -7.67 10.92 46.96
C ALA A 105 -7.93 9.75 45.99
N PRO A 106 -8.41 8.58 46.48
CA PRO A 106 -8.62 7.38 45.67
C PRO A 106 -9.74 7.50 44.60
N LEU A 107 -10.33 8.69 44.43
CA LEU A 107 -11.41 8.94 43.46
C LEU A 107 -10.92 9.20 42.03
N VAL A 108 -9.66 9.64 41.84
CA VAL A 108 -9.11 9.96 40.51
C VAL A 108 -8.74 8.70 39.71
N LEU A 109 -8.35 7.61 40.40
CA LEU A 109 -8.06 6.32 39.78
C LEU A 109 -9.33 5.59 39.27
N ALA A 110 -10.46 5.76 39.96
CA ALA A 110 -11.74 5.17 39.53
C ALA A 110 -12.31 5.88 38.29
N GLY A 111 -12.18 7.21 38.20
CA GLY A 111 -12.60 7.98 37.02
C GLY A 111 -11.80 7.62 35.77
N GLY A 112 -10.47 7.48 35.90
CA GLY A 112 -9.59 7.07 34.81
C GLY A 112 -9.92 5.68 34.24
N LEU A 113 -10.22 4.72 35.12
CA LEU A 113 -10.59 3.36 34.73
C LEU A 113 -11.95 3.32 34.00
N VAL A 114 -12.93 4.10 34.45
CA VAL A 114 -14.23 4.20 33.78
C VAL A 114 -14.09 4.86 32.41
N THR A 115 -13.30 5.93 32.29
CA THR A 115 -13.04 6.54 30.97
C THR A 115 -12.30 5.59 30.02
N LEU A 116 -11.37 4.78 30.53
CA LEU A 116 -10.64 3.80 29.72
C LEU A 116 -11.55 2.65 29.28
N MET A 117 -12.44 2.20 30.17
CA MET A 117 -13.48 1.20 29.87
C MET A 117 -14.50 1.73 28.86
N VAL A 118 -14.96 2.97 29.01
CA VAL A 118 -15.86 3.61 28.03
C VAL A 118 -15.13 3.78 26.69
N ALA A 119 -13.88 4.22 26.69
CA ALA A 119 -13.08 4.32 25.46
C ALA A 119 -12.86 2.94 24.81
N LEU A 120 -12.65 1.89 25.60
CA LEU A 120 -12.51 0.51 25.13
C LEU A 120 -13.82 -0.02 24.56
N VAL A 121 -14.95 0.22 25.23
CA VAL A 121 -16.29 -0.16 24.74
C VAL A 121 -16.64 0.62 23.48
N VAL A 122 -16.39 1.92 23.44
CA VAL A 122 -16.56 2.74 22.24
C VAL A 122 -15.65 2.24 21.12
N TRP A 123 -14.39 1.92 21.42
CA TRP A 123 -13.46 1.35 20.44
C TRP A 123 -13.94 0.00 19.92
N ILE A 124 -14.38 -0.92 20.79
CA ILE A 124 -14.93 -2.22 20.42
C ILE A 124 -16.22 -2.05 19.60
N VAL A 125 -17.12 -1.15 20.00
CA VAL A 125 -18.35 -0.88 19.27
C VAL A 125 -18.04 -0.28 17.90
N LEU A 126 -17.11 0.69 17.80
CA LEU A 126 -16.66 1.26 16.53
C LEU A 126 -15.96 0.22 15.64
N PHE A 127 -15.13 -0.66 16.21
CA PHE A 127 -14.46 -1.74 15.47
C PHE A 127 -15.44 -2.83 15.04
N ARG A 128 -16.44 -3.17 15.85
CA ARG A 128 -17.47 -4.16 15.51
C ARG A 128 -18.58 -3.60 14.60
N LEU A 129 -18.76 -2.29 14.55
CA LEU A 129 -19.62 -1.61 13.56
C LEU A 129 -18.98 -1.56 12.18
N GLY A 130 -17.65 -1.68 12.09
CA GLY A 130 -16.92 -1.97 10.86
C GLY A 130 -17.13 -3.42 10.42
N GLY A 131 -18.38 -3.83 10.18
CA GLY A 131 -18.68 -5.17 9.65
C GLY A 131 -17.98 -5.40 8.30
N ASP A 132 -17.70 -6.67 7.98
CA ASP A 132 -17.03 -7.18 6.77
C ASP A 132 -17.70 -6.72 5.47
N SER A 133 -17.51 -5.45 5.17
CA SER A 133 -18.04 -4.78 4.01
C SER A 133 -16.96 -4.81 2.94
N PRO A 134 -17.34 -5.07 1.69
CA PRO A 134 -16.37 -5.07 0.61
C PRO A 134 -15.70 -3.69 0.50
N VAL A 135 -14.38 -3.67 0.38
CA VAL A 135 -13.58 -2.44 0.31
C VAL A 135 -13.08 -2.27 -1.12
N ALA A 136 -13.53 -1.21 -1.79
CA ALA A 136 -13.07 -0.84 -3.12
C ALA A 136 -11.90 0.16 -3.03
N THR A 137 -10.81 -0.13 -3.74
CA THR A 137 -9.65 0.74 -3.90
C THR A 137 -9.39 0.98 -5.37
N ARG A 138 -9.38 2.25 -5.78
CA ARG A 138 -9.12 2.67 -7.15
C ARG A 138 -7.66 3.06 -7.35
N TRP A 139 -7.13 2.64 -8.48
CA TRP A 139 -5.95 3.19 -9.11
C TRP A 139 -6.36 3.96 -10.36
N VAL A 140 -5.86 5.19 -10.48
CA VAL A 140 -5.96 6.06 -11.65
C VAL A 140 -4.58 6.73 -11.80
N PRO A 141 -4.06 6.91 -13.02
CA PRO A 141 -2.78 7.57 -13.21
C PRO A 141 -2.82 9.02 -12.72
N ALA A 142 -1.67 9.51 -12.25
CA ALA A 142 -1.54 10.88 -11.74
C ALA A 142 -1.68 11.92 -12.86
N PHE A 143 -1.21 11.58 -14.06
CA PHE A 143 -1.16 12.45 -15.22
C PHE A 143 -1.71 11.79 -16.48
N CYS A 144 -2.11 12.60 -17.45
CA CYS A 144 -2.43 12.17 -18.81
C CYS A 144 -2.53 13.38 -19.74
N ALA A 145 -2.40 13.19 -21.05
CA ALA A 145 -2.55 14.27 -22.02
C ALA A 145 -3.95 14.37 -22.66
N PRO A 146 -4.39 15.59 -23.07
CA PRO A 146 -5.68 15.77 -23.73
C PRO A 146 -5.87 14.85 -24.95
N GLY A 147 -7.04 14.24 -25.10
CA GLY A 147 -7.32 13.33 -26.21
C GLY A 147 -6.84 11.89 -26.02
N GLN A 148 -6.05 11.61 -24.98
CA GLN A 148 -5.54 10.27 -24.71
C GLN A 148 -6.57 9.37 -24.03
N ILE A 149 -6.28 8.07 -24.08
CA ILE A 149 -7.01 7.04 -23.34
C ILE A 149 -6.39 6.90 -21.95
N VAL A 150 -7.23 6.92 -20.92
CA VAL A 150 -6.83 6.77 -19.52
C VAL A 150 -7.32 5.41 -19.01
N PRO A 151 -6.40 4.53 -18.57
CA PRO A 151 -6.78 3.32 -17.87
C PRO A 151 -7.13 3.61 -16.40
N VAL A 152 -8.15 2.94 -15.89
CA VAL A 152 -8.56 2.99 -14.49
C VAL A 152 -8.84 1.57 -14.00
N GLN A 153 -8.39 1.25 -12.79
CA GLN A 153 -8.67 -0.03 -12.14
C GLN A 153 -9.30 0.19 -10.77
N VAL A 154 -10.33 -0.58 -10.45
CA VAL A 154 -10.95 -0.64 -9.13
C VAL A 154 -10.82 -2.07 -8.63
N LYS A 155 -10.00 -2.25 -7.59
CA LYS A 155 -9.82 -3.53 -6.90
C LYS A 155 -10.74 -3.57 -5.69
N VAL A 156 -11.59 -4.58 -5.61
CA VAL A 156 -12.53 -4.77 -4.52
C VAL A 156 -12.13 -5.99 -3.72
N ALA A 157 -11.70 -5.77 -2.47
CA ALA A 157 -11.57 -6.84 -1.50
C ALA A 157 -12.97 -7.20 -0.99
N ARG A 158 -13.39 -8.44 -1.19
CA ARG A 158 -14.65 -8.93 -0.63
C ARG A 158 -14.49 -9.07 0.90
N GLY A 159 -15.56 -8.78 1.63
CA GLY A 159 -15.65 -9.19 3.04
C GLY A 159 -15.89 -10.69 3.17
N ASP A 160 -16.00 -11.18 4.40
CA ASP A 160 -16.15 -12.60 4.73
C ASP A 160 -17.49 -13.23 4.28
N ASP A 161 -18.46 -12.41 3.88
CA ASP A 161 -19.73 -12.89 3.33
C ASP A 161 -19.62 -13.13 1.82
N ALA A 162 -19.36 -14.40 1.49
CA ALA A 162 -19.22 -14.88 0.12
C ALA A 162 -20.56 -14.89 -0.65
N ASP A 163 -21.72 -14.92 0.01
CA ASP A 163 -23.01 -15.07 -0.67
C ASP A 163 -23.62 -13.72 -1.06
N GLY A 164 -23.25 -12.64 -0.35
CA GLY A 164 -23.72 -11.29 -0.63
C GLY A 164 -23.00 -10.59 -1.79
N GLY A 165 -23.73 -10.35 -2.90
CA GLY A 165 -23.27 -9.47 -3.97
C GLY A 165 -23.22 -7.98 -3.59
N PHE A 166 -22.63 -7.17 -4.46
CA PHE A 166 -22.54 -5.72 -4.29
C PHE A 166 -22.56 -4.98 -5.63
N ILE A 167 -22.82 -3.69 -5.59
CA ILE A 167 -22.82 -2.79 -6.74
C ILE A 167 -21.63 -1.87 -6.62
N VAL A 168 -20.77 -1.84 -7.63
CA VAL A 168 -19.73 -0.80 -7.75
C VAL A 168 -20.25 0.29 -8.67
N LYS A 169 -20.16 1.54 -8.26
CA LYS A 169 -20.47 2.71 -9.07
C LYS A 169 -19.27 3.62 -9.17
N GLU A 170 -18.93 4.03 -10.38
CA GLU A 170 -17.91 5.04 -10.62
C GLU A 170 -18.51 6.24 -11.32
N ARG A 171 -18.12 7.44 -10.89
CA ARG A 171 -18.53 8.70 -11.49
C ARG A 171 -17.47 9.18 -12.47
N ILE A 172 -17.86 9.32 -13.73
CA ILE A 172 -16.99 9.82 -14.79
C ILE A 172 -16.94 11.36 -14.75
N PRO A 173 -15.75 11.97 -14.93
CA PRO A 173 -15.62 13.40 -15.10
C PRO A 173 -16.46 13.94 -16.28
N ALA A 174 -17.00 15.15 -16.15
CA ALA A 174 -17.85 15.73 -17.18
C ALA A 174 -17.12 15.88 -18.52
N GLY A 175 -17.79 15.49 -19.61
CA GLY A 175 -17.27 15.54 -20.97
C GLY A 175 -16.35 14.37 -21.36
N TRP A 176 -15.89 13.57 -20.41
CA TRP A 176 -15.07 12.40 -20.71
C TRP A 176 -15.92 11.26 -21.25
N ARG A 177 -15.39 10.53 -22.22
CA ARG A 177 -16.14 9.45 -22.88
C ARG A 177 -15.69 8.09 -22.38
N PHE A 178 -16.63 7.29 -21.90
CA PHE A 178 -16.40 5.88 -21.59
C PHE A 178 -16.12 5.07 -22.86
N LEU A 179 -15.07 4.26 -22.87
CA LEU A 179 -14.70 3.43 -24.03
C LEU A 179 -15.07 1.96 -23.83
N GLY A 180 -14.77 1.40 -22.66
CA GLY A 180 -15.09 0.01 -22.34
C GLY A 180 -14.65 -0.38 -20.93
N ALA A 181 -15.09 -1.55 -20.48
CA ALA A 181 -14.68 -2.15 -19.21
C ALA A 181 -14.59 -3.68 -19.28
N ASN A 182 -13.77 -4.23 -18.39
CA ASN A 182 -13.69 -5.64 -18.06
C ASN A 182 -13.73 -5.80 -16.52
N PRO A 183 -14.74 -6.47 -15.93
CA PRO A 183 -15.89 -7.07 -16.62
C PRO A 183 -16.77 -6.01 -17.30
N PRO A 184 -17.60 -6.41 -18.28
CA PRO A 184 -18.55 -5.51 -18.92
C PRO A 184 -19.46 -4.82 -17.91
N VAL A 185 -19.85 -3.59 -18.23
CA VAL A 185 -20.79 -2.80 -17.42
C VAL A 185 -22.14 -3.50 -17.32
N THR A 186 -22.84 -3.30 -16.21
CA THR A 186 -24.17 -3.88 -16.03
C THR A 186 -25.26 -2.88 -16.38
N GLY A 187 -25.92 -3.10 -17.52
CA GLY A 187 -26.91 -2.18 -18.09
C GLY A 187 -26.26 -1.03 -18.87
N ASP A 188 -27.00 0.07 -19.06
CA ASP A 188 -26.52 1.21 -19.84
C ASP A 188 -25.50 2.05 -19.09
N VAL A 189 -24.50 2.54 -19.83
CA VAL A 189 -23.54 3.54 -19.36
C VAL A 189 -24.27 4.89 -19.30
N GLY A 190 -24.40 5.45 -18.10
CA GLY A 190 -24.91 6.81 -17.94
C GLY A 190 -23.88 7.84 -18.40
N GLU A 191 -24.33 9.07 -18.67
CA GLU A 191 -23.42 10.15 -19.11
C GLU A 191 -22.27 10.42 -18.14
N ARG A 192 -22.49 10.15 -16.85
CA ARG A 192 -21.53 10.43 -15.77
C ARG A 192 -21.40 9.31 -14.74
N GLU A 193 -22.09 8.19 -14.92
CA GLU A 193 -22.10 7.11 -13.96
C GLU A 193 -22.02 5.77 -14.68
N VAL A 194 -21.14 4.90 -14.18
CA VAL A 194 -21.01 3.51 -14.62
C VAL A 194 -21.25 2.61 -13.44
N LYS A 195 -21.96 1.50 -13.66
CA LYS A 195 -22.30 0.54 -12.61
C LYS A 195 -21.94 -0.89 -13.01
N TRP A 196 -21.50 -1.65 -12.02
CA TRP A 196 -21.25 -3.08 -12.11
C TRP A 196 -22.01 -3.79 -11.00
N LEU A 197 -22.85 -4.76 -11.35
CA LEU A 197 -23.44 -5.70 -10.41
C LEU A 197 -22.46 -6.86 -10.25
N VAL A 198 -21.80 -6.93 -9.09
CA VAL A 198 -20.85 -8.00 -8.79
C VAL A 198 -21.55 -9.04 -7.93
N PRO A 199 -21.76 -10.27 -8.43
CA PRO A 199 -22.41 -11.33 -7.66
C PRO A 199 -21.52 -11.79 -6.49
N GLY A 200 -22.14 -12.51 -5.55
CA GLY A 200 -21.44 -13.28 -4.52
C GLY A 200 -20.39 -14.23 -5.11
N GLY A 201 -19.41 -14.62 -4.31
CA GLY A 201 -18.21 -15.34 -4.71
C GLY A 201 -17.04 -15.08 -3.77
N THR A 202 -15.95 -15.81 -4.00
CA THR A 202 -14.73 -15.76 -3.19
C THR A 202 -13.63 -14.96 -3.89
N GLY A 203 -12.75 -14.35 -3.10
CA GLY A 203 -11.57 -13.63 -3.60
C GLY A 203 -11.85 -12.21 -4.12
N PRO A 204 -10.78 -11.42 -4.36
CA PRO A 204 -10.91 -10.05 -4.81
C PRO A 204 -11.45 -9.98 -6.24
N VAL A 205 -12.10 -8.85 -6.56
CA VAL A 205 -12.59 -8.56 -7.91
C VAL A 205 -11.85 -7.33 -8.43
N THR A 206 -11.35 -7.41 -9.67
CA THR A 206 -10.78 -6.26 -10.36
C THR A 206 -11.73 -5.82 -11.47
N ILE A 207 -12.08 -4.54 -11.45
CA ILE A 207 -12.83 -3.87 -12.53
C ILE A 207 -11.87 -2.92 -13.22
N SER A 208 -11.62 -3.15 -14.49
CA SER A 208 -10.75 -2.33 -15.33
C SER A 208 -11.60 -1.61 -16.36
N TYR A 209 -11.43 -0.29 -16.52
CA TYR A 209 -12.15 0.47 -17.54
C TYR A 209 -11.31 1.60 -18.11
N THR A 210 -11.68 2.06 -19.30
CA THR A 210 -10.97 3.13 -20.00
C THR A 210 -11.87 4.30 -20.33
N LEU A 211 -11.30 5.49 -20.21
CA LEU A 211 -11.93 6.76 -20.55
C LEU A 211 -11.11 7.47 -21.63
N VAL A 212 -11.78 8.25 -22.47
CA VAL A 212 -11.16 9.16 -23.43
C VAL A 212 -11.34 10.58 -22.93
N ILE A 213 -10.22 11.29 -22.78
CA ILE A 213 -10.20 12.68 -22.34
C ILE A 213 -10.56 13.58 -23.54
N PRO A 214 -11.38 14.63 -23.36
CA PRO A 214 -11.61 15.60 -24.43
C PRO A 214 -10.31 16.31 -24.84
N GLN A 215 -10.08 16.46 -26.14
CA GLN A 215 -8.92 17.21 -26.66
C GLN A 215 -8.92 18.69 -26.30
N THR A 216 -10.09 19.22 -25.92
CA THR A 216 -10.32 20.62 -25.54
C THR A 216 -9.96 20.93 -24.09
N VAL A 217 -9.64 19.91 -23.28
CA VAL A 217 -9.26 20.14 -21.89
C VAL A 217 -7.93 20.92 -21.83
N PRO A 218 -7.88 22.07 -21.12
CA PRO A 218 -6.64 22.81 -20.93
C PRO A 218 -5.63 22.01 -20.12
N LEU A 219 -4.34 22.18 -20.44
CA LEU A 219 -3.26 21.63 -19.63
C LEU A 219 -3.32 22.18 -18.20
N LYS A 220 -2.77 21.40 -17.26
CA LYS A 220 -2.76 21.66 -15.80
C LYS A 220 -4.14 21.66 -15.15
N SER A 221 -5.14 21.09 -15.82
CA SER A 221 -6.49 20.93 -15.25
C SER A 221 -6.58 19.68 -14.39
N ALA A 222 -7.06 19.80 -13.16
CA ALA A 222 -7.25 18.65 -12.27
C ALA A 222 -8.70 18.17 -12.26
N PHE A 223 -8.89 16.85 -12.36
CA PHE A 223 -10.21 16.20 -12.32
C PHE A 223 -10.30 15.27 -11.12
N ALA A 224 -11.45 15.32 -10.45
CA ALA A 224 -11.76 14.40 -9.37
C ALA A 224 -12.44 13.15 -9.91
N PHE A 225 -12.11 12.03 -9.29
CA PHE A 225 -12.76 10.75 -9.51
C PHE A 225 -13.46 10.35 -8.22
N ASP A 226 -14.72 9.93 -8.33
CA ASP A 226 -15.55 9.53 -7.18
C ASP A 226 -16.19 8.18 -7.49
N GLY A 227 -16.44 7.39 -6.46
CA GLY A 227 -17.12 6.12 -6.60
C GLY A 227 -17.72 5.66 -5.28
N GLU A 228 -18.68 4.76 -5.36
CA GLU A 228 -19.28 4.11 -4.20
C GLU A 228 -19.47 2.62 -4.45
N ILE A 229 -19.25 1.82 -3.40
CA ILE A 229 -19.72 0.44 -3.32
C ILE A 229 -21.01 0.42 -2.50
N VAL A 230 -22.03 -0.23 -3.05
CA VAL A 230 -23.36 -0.34 -2.45
C VAL A 230 -23.65 -1.80 -2.21
N ARG A 231 -23.96 -2.15 -0.96
CA ARG A 231 -24.30 -3.51 -0.55
C ARG A 231 -25.66 -3.51 0.13
N ALA A 232 -26.55 -4.39 -0.29
CA ALA A 232 -27.82 -4.63 0.40
C ALA A 232 -27.63 -5.79 1.37
N ASP A 233 -27.98 -5.58 2.64
CA ASP A 233 -27.97 -6.58 3.71
C ASP A 233 -29.39 -6.65 4.30
N GLY A 234 -30.20 -7.55 3.74
CA GLY A 234 -31.63 -7.65 4.04
C GLY A 234 -32.38 -6.35 3.77
N SER A 235 -32.80 -5.65 4.84
CA SER A 235 -33.54 -4.39 4.76
C SER A 235 -32.66 -3.13 4.75
N VAL A 236 -31.34 -3.26 4.97
CA VAL A 236 -30.42 -2.14 5.08
C VAL A 236 -29.51 -2.06 3.86
N THR A 237 -29.46 -0.90 3.22
CA THR A 237 -28.48 -0.62 2.17
C THR A 237 -27.29 0.13 2.78
N ARG A 238 -26.10 -0.46 2.71
CA ARG A 238 -24.85 0.16 3.11
C ARG A 238 -24.14 0.72 1.89
N LYS A 239 -23.61 1.94 2.02
CA LYS A 239 -22.79 2.60 1.00
C LYS A 239 -21.43 2.94 1.58
N GLN A 240 -20.37 2.74 0.80
CA GLN A 240 -19.01 3.10 1.18
C GLN A 240 -18.32 3.72 -0.03
N ALA A 241 -17.56 4.80 0.18
CA ALA A 241 -16.82 5.44 -0.91
C ALA A 241 -15.67 4.54 -1.40
N THR A 242 -15.39 4.57 -2.71
CA THR A 242 -14.19 3.97 -3.29
C THR A 242 -12.96 4.71 -2.78
N GLY A 243 -12.02 4.00 -2.15
CA GLY A 243 -10.75 4.55 -1.69
C GLY A 243 -9.69 4.64 -2.78
N GLY A 244 -8.46 5.01 -2.41
CA GLY A 244 -7.33 5.08 -3.33
C GLY A 244 -7.20 6.43 -4.05
N ALA A 245 -6.65 6.42 -5.26
CA ALA A 245 -6.40 7.64 -6.02
C ALA A 245 -7.73 8.30 -6.44
N ALA A 246 -7.85 9.60 -6.19
CA ALA A 246 -9.07 10.36 -6.40
C ALA A 246 -8.90 11.57 -7.31
N ARG A 247 -7.69 11.81 -7.82
CA ARG A 247 -7.38 12.95 -8.67
C ARG A 247 -6.46 12.53 -9.79
N LEU A 248 -6.66 13.16 -10.94
CA LEU A 248 -5.79 13.07 -12.09
C LEU A 248 -5.62 14.47 -12.66
N THR A 249 -4.40 14.78 -13.11
CA THR A 249 -4.06 16.06 -13.73
C THR A 249 -3.89 15.87 -15.23
N VAL A 250 -4.64 16.62 -16.03
CA VAL A 250 -4.45 16.66 -17.47
C VAL A 250 -3.29 17.59 -17.77
N ASP A 251 -2.18 17.03 -18.25
CA ASP A 251 -0.96 17.75 -18.61
C ASP A 251 -0.29 17.08 -19.83
N GLY A 252 0.77 17.65 -20.40
CA GLY A 252 1.49 17.09 -21.53
C GLY A 252 2.30 15.81 -21.22
N ILE A 253 1.81 14.96 -20.32
CA ILE A 253 2.51 13.80 -19.75
C ILE A 253 1.73 12.53 -20.08
N HIS A 254 2.43 11.48 -20.50
CA HIS A 254 1.84 10.19 -20.78
C HIS A 254 1.46 9.48 -19.46
N TRP A 255 0.34 8.77 -19.41
CA TRP A 255 -0.16 8.19 -18.15
C TRP A 255 0.78 7.16 -17.50
N ALA A 256 1.65 6.56 -18.31
CA ALA A 256 2.66 5.60 -17.87
C ALA A 256 3.93 6.25 -17.30
N ASP A 257 4.15 7.55 -17.55
CA ASP A 257 5.21 8.33 -16.93
C ASP A 257 4.70 8.78 -15.55
N VAL A 258 5.11 8.04 -14.53
CA VAL A 258 4.59 8.14 -13.16
C VAL A 258 5.27 9.30 -12.43
N ASN A 259 6.53 9.59 -12.76
CA ASN A 259 7.32 10.62 -12.11
C ASN A 259 7.23 12.00 -12.82
N SER A 260 6.59 12.07 -13.99
CA SER A 260 6.39 13.25 -14.85
C SER A 260 7.68 13.89 -15.37
N ASP A 261 8.74 13.12 -15.58
CA ASP A 261 10.03 13.61 -16.06
C ASP A 261 10.14 13.71 -17.59
N GLY A 262 9.09 13.28 -18.32
CA GLY A 262 9.06 13.31 -19.77
C GLY A 262 9.76 12.11 -20.41
N ARG A 263 9.99 11.05 -19.64
CA ARG A 263 10.52 9.77 -20.10
C ARG A 263 9.71 8.64 -19.47
N ILE A 264 9.66 7.50 -20.15
CA ILE A 264 9.19 6.25 -19.54
C ILE A 264 10.42 5.39 -19.35
N ASP A 265 10.75 5.05 -18.10
CA ASP A 265 11.91 4.21 -17.77
C ASP A 265 11.55 2.72 -17.56
N ASP A 266 12.55 1.90 -17.22
CA ASP A 266 12.36 0.45 -16.99
C ASP A 266 11.48 0.14 -15.76
N ASN A 267 11.41 1.04 -14.78
CA ASN A 267 10.54 0.89 -13.62
C ASN A 267 9.08 1.23 -13.95
N GLU A 268 8.87 2.12 -14.92
CA GLU A 268 7.55 2.60 -15.35
C GLU A 268 6.93 1.74 -16.46
N ILE A 269 7.76 1.23 -17.38
CA ILE A 269 7.29 0.42 -18.50
C ILE A 269 6.67 -0.91 -18.04
N MET A 270 7.22 -1.51 -16.98
CA MET A 270 6.78 -2.84 -16.55
C MET A 270 5.35 -2.81 -15.96
N PRO A 271 5.00 -1.90 -15.03
CA PRO A 271 3.61 -1.70 -14.61
C PRO A 271 2.69 -1.33 -15.78
N ALA A 272 3.14 -0.49 -16.71
CA ALA A 272 2.35 -0.10 -17.88
C ALA A 272 2.04 -1.31 -18.77
N TYR A 273 3.03 -2.17 -19.02
CA TYR A 273 2.87 -3.41 -19.79
C TYR A 273 1.82 -4.33 -19.16
N TYR A 274 1.97 -4.66 -17.86
CA TYR A 274 1.01 -5.51 -17.17
C TYR A 274 -0.40 -4.94 -17.21
N LEU A 275 -0.54 -3.63 -17.02
CA LEU A 275 -1.82 -2.97 -17.11
C LEU A 275 -2.42 -3.08 -18.52
N THR A 276 -1.62 -2.87 -19.57
CA THR A 276 -2.11 -3.00 -20.95
C THR A 276 -2.52 -4.43 -21.30
N GLU A 277 -1.80 -5.44 -20.80
CA GLU A 277 -2.17 -6.86 -21.00
C GLU A 277 -3.45 -7.23 -20.23
N GLU A 278 -3.59 -6.79 -18.97
CA GLU A 278 -4.83 -6.98 -18.19
C GLU A 278 -6.04 -6.28 -18.83
N MET A 279 -5.79 -5.17 -19.54
CA MET A 279 -6.80 -4.34 -20.19
C MET A 279 -6.86 -4.54 -21.71
N LYS A 280 -6.40 -5.70 -22.20
CA LYS A 280 -6.39 -6.03 -23.62
C LYS A 280 -7.79 -5.88 -24.23
N GLY A 281 -7.87 -5.12 -25.32
CA GLY A 281 -9.13 -4.81 -26.00
C GLY A 281 -9.90 -3.61 -25.42
N LEU A 282 -9.42 -2.98 -24.34
CA LEU A 282 -10.03 -1.76 -23.78
C LEU A 282 -9.41 -0.47 -24.31
N GLY A 283 -8.43 -0.55 -25.21
CA GLY A 283 -7.87 0.61 -25.92
C GLY A 283 -6.52 1.19 -25.47
N PRO A 284 -5.89 0.85 -24.32
CA PRO A 284 -4.52 1.30 -24.06
C PRO A 284 -3.58 0.88 -25.19
N ASP A 285 -2.87 1.84 -25.79
CA ASP A 285 -2.04 1.60 -26.97
C ASP A 285 -0.60 1.27 -26.58
N TRP A 286 -0.29 -0.02 -26.56
CA TRP A 286 1.06 -0.51 -26.28
C TRP A 286 2.11 0.04 -27.24
N LYS A 287 1.78 0.24 -28.53
CA LYS A 287 2.76 0.67 -29.53
C LYS A 287 3.27 2.08 -29.25
N THR A 288 2.37 2.98 -28.85
CA THR A 288 2.77 4.33 -28.43
C THR A 288 3.68 4.25 -27.22
N ILE A 289 3.32 3.49 -26.18
CA ILE A 289 4.13 3.35 -24.95
C ILE A 289 5.53 2.81 -25.27
N GLU A 290 5.61 1.74 -26.05
CA GLU A 290 6.88 1.13 -26.47
C GLU A 290 7.76 2.13 -27.24
N SER A 291 7.16 2.96 -28.11
CA SER A 291 7.88 4.00 -28.82
C SER A 291 8.41 5.11 -27.91
N LEU A 292 7.67 5.48 -26.85
CA LEU A 292 8.10 6.50 -25.88
C LEU A 292 9.17 5.96 -24.91
N TRP A 293 9.09 4.68 -24.54
CA TRP A 293 10.11 4.02 -23.72
C TRP A 293 11.42 3.80 -24.47
N SER A 294 11.35 3.50 -25.77
CA SER A 294 12.53 3.28 -26.62
C SER A 294 13.27 4.58 -26.99
N SER A 295 12.73 5.76 -26.66
CA SER A 295 13.35 7.06 -26.96
C SER A 295 14.11 7.63 -25.76
N THR A 296 14.89 8.71 -25.99
CA THR A 296 15.61 9.40 -24.90
C THR A 296 14.65 10.16 -23.97
N GLY A 297 13.47 10.49 -24.48
CA GLY A 297 12.35 11.13 -23.80
C GLY A 297 11.26 11.46 -24.81
N TYR A 298 10.26 12.23 -24.40
CA TYR A 298 9.19 12.69 -25.27
C TYR A 298 8.73 14.10 -24.89
N THR A 299 8.03 14.74 -25.82
CA THR A 299 7.38 16.03 -25.59
C THR A 299 5.94 16.00 -26.07
N TRP A 300 5.11 16.86 -25.50
CA TRP A 300 3.71 17.00 -25.92
C TRP A 300 3.56 18.07 -26.99
N ASN A 301 3.01 17.71 -28.14
CA ASN A 301 2.60 18.66 -29.17
C ASN A 301 1.14 19.08 -28.95
N ASP A 302 0.93 20.24 -28.33
CA ASP A 302 -0.40 20.72 -27.98
C ASP A 302 -1.28 21.07 -29.19
N ARG A 303 -0.68 21.34 -30.36
CA ARG A 303 -1.41 21.62 -31.59
C ARG A 303 -1.96 20.34 -32.21
N LEU A 304 -1.12 19.30 -32.29
CA LEU A 304 -1.47 18.02 -32.91
C LEU A 304 -2.14 17.05 -31.94
N LYS A 305 -2.06 17.32 -30.62
CA LYS A 305 -2.55 16.45 -29.56
C LYS A 305 -1.93 15.05 -29.59
N ILE A 306 -0.62 15.01 -29.85
CA ILE A 306 0.20 13.79 -29.91
C ILE A 306 1.49 13.96 -29.11
N PHE A 307 2.07 12.83 -28.71
CA PHE A 307 3.43 12.79 -28.18
C PHE A 307 4.45 12.70 -29.32
N GLU A 308 5.53 13.47 -29.20
CA GLU A 308 6.66 13.45 -30.11
C GLU A 308 7.90 12.93 -29.38
N VAL A 309 8.52 11.88 -29.92
CA VAL A 309 9.73 11.29 -29.34
C VAL A 309 10.93 12.22 -29.54
N VAL A 310 11.72 12.37 -28.48
CA VAL A 310 13.03 13.03 -28.53
C VAL A 310 14.06 11.98 -28.92
N ARG A 311 14.75 12.20 -30.04
CA ARG A 311 15.79 11.32 -30.56
C ARG A 311 17.13 11.64 -29.94
#